data_AF-A0A0G1YW15-F1
#
_entry.id   AF-A0A0G1YW15-F1
#
_cell.length_a   1.000
_cell.length_b   1.000
_cell.length_c   1.000
_cell.angle_alpha   90.00
_cell.angle_beta   90.00
_cell.angle_gamma   90.00
#
_symmetry.space_group_name_H-M   'P 1'
#
loop_
_entity.id
_entity.type
_entity.pdbx_description
1 polymer ?
#
loop_
_entity_poly.entity_id
_entity_poly.type
_entity_poly.pdbx_seq_one_letter_code
_entity_poly.pdbx_strand_id
1 'polypeptide(L)'
;MTIAFFALGLIAGSFLNVLILRHGKRPLSGRSACPHCGRAIAWYDNIPVLSWMILRGSCRSCGGPISLQYPIVEALTGALFALYGSAFPAFVPYTLIALPIIALLVAIALYDLRTTFIPDAWVYAFAGLSFASPLFGVSGSFDLLGHALAGPASALPIFALWFVSRGRWMGFGDRSLPLGNIAIRPLAVVYNEERGALRAVPHRGVFHYLVHADAQHPIAVPFDIRIMRRTAFSFQLSAFSANVCRHILHFLKADSRQLKATPGFTLIELLVVTAILTIVSGVVLANNGRFGGLILLENLAYDVALSIRQAQIYGISVRQFGSGNFDVGYGMHFSIGSPATYVLFADAVSGNGIYDGCPTEAMCELVESTDIERGYHIADLCAAGSGSEAETCGLSELDLFFKRPEPDAYISANGVSGVANPAALNARGRIVLESPRGDRTSVVVEATGQIAIQYL
;
A
#
# COMPACT_ATOMS: atom_id res chain seq x y z
N MET A 1 23.57 16.39 6.04
CA MET A 1 22.55 15.71 6.88
C MET A 1 22.62 14.19 6.73
N THR A 2 22.65 13.64 5.51
CA THR A 2 22.79 12.20 5.23
C THR A 2 23.95 11.52 5.95
N ILE A 3 25.12 12.17 6.00
CA ILE A 3 26.31 11.67 6.75
C ILE A 3 26.01 11.53 8.25
N ALA A 4 25.21 12.42 8.82
CA ALA A 4 24.82 12.36 10.23
C ALA A 4 23.88 11.18 10.50
N PHE A 5 22.91 10.92 9.63
CA PHE A 5 22.05 9.73 9.71
C PHE A 5 22.84 8.44 9.49
N PHE A 6 23.81 8.43 8.57
CA PHE A 6 24.70 7.30 8.37
C PHE A 6 25.49 6.96 9.64
N ALA A 7 26.11 7.98 10.27
CA ALA A 7 26.84 7.81 11.52
C ALA A 7 25.92 7.32 12.66
N LEU A 8 24.70 7.84 12.75
CA LEU A 8 23.71 7.39 13.72
C LEU A 8 23.30 5.93 13.48
N GLY A 9 23.11 5.53 12.22
CA GLY A 9 22.79 4.16 11.83
C GLY A 9 23.93 3.17 12.12
N LEU A 10 25.19 3.59 11.96
CA LEU A 10 26.34 2.79 12.36
C LEU A 10 26.36 2.49 13.87
N ILE A 11 26.07 3.51 14.69
CA ILE A 11 25.99 3.37 16.15
C ILE A 11 24.81 2.45 16.52
N ALA A 12 23.64 2.67 15.91
CA ALA A 12 22.45 1.85 16.13
C ALA A 12 22.71 0.38 15.73
N GLY A 13 23.34 0.12 14.58
CA GLY A 13 23.68 -1.22 14.12
C GLY A 13 24.60 -1.96 15.08
N SER A 14 25.56 -1.27 15.69
CA SER A 14 26.45 -1.86 16.69
C SER A 14 25.68 -2.27 17.96
N PHE A 15 24.72 -1.45 18.39
CA PHE A 15 23.81 -1.80 19.47
C PHE A 15 22.90 -2.99 19.12
N LEU A 16 22.36 -3.05 17.90
CA LEU A 16 21.52 -4.15 17.42
C LEU A 16 22.27 -5.49 17.47
N ASN A 17 23.54 -5.53 17.08
CA ASN A 17 24.37 -6.73 17.19
C ASN A 17 24.40 -7.26 18.63
N VAL A 18 24.60 -6.37 19.62
CA VAL A 18 24.60 -6.74 21.04
C VAL A 18 23.23 -7.25 21.48
N LEU A 19 22.16 -6.56 21.08
CA LEU A 19 20.79 -6.91 21.41
C LEU A 19 20.42 -8.32 20.90
N ILE A 20 20.73 -8.62 19.63
CA ILE A 20 20.49 -9.92 18.99
C ILE A 20 21.29 -11.04 19.66
N LEU A 21 22.56 -10.78 20.01
CA LEU A 21 23.45 -11.79 20.61
C LEU A 21 23.08 -12.14 22.05
N ARG A 22 22.59 -11.16 22.82
CA ARG A 22 22.29 -11.32 24.24
C ARG A 22 20.86 -11.76 24.52
N HIS A 23 19.95 -11.58 23.56
CA HIS A 23 18.55 -11.97 23.69
C HIS A 23 18.42 -13.43 24.15
N GLY A 24 17.77 -13.65 25.30
CA GLY A 24 17.56 -14.97 25.92
C GLY A 24 18.78 -15.63 26.57
N LYS A 25 19.97 -14.98 26.61
CA LYS A 25 21.21 -15.61 27.12
C LYS A 25 21.91 -14.84 28.23
N ARG A 26 21.93 -13.51 28.18
CA ARG A 26 22.63 -12.65 29.16
C ARG A 26 21.91 -11.30 29.33
N PRO A 27 22.00 -10.66 30.51
CA PRO A 27 21.45 -9.32 30.68
C PRO A 27 22.14 -8.31 29.74
N LEU A 28 21.40 -7.28 29.35
CA LEU A 28 21.92 -6.19 28.50
C LEU A 28 22.96 -5.33 29.24
N SER A 29 23.01 -5.39 30.57
CA SER A 29 24.04 -4.75 31.39
C SER A 29 25.37 -5.51 31.32
N GLY A 30 26.41 -4.86 30.81
CA GLY A 30 27.78 -5.38 30.78
C GLY A 30 28.58 -4.93 29.56
N ARG A 31 29.89 -4.70 29.74
CA ARG A 31 30.81 -4.30 28.66
C ARG A 31 30.85 -5.36 27.53
N SER A 32 31.08 -4.92 26.29
CA SER A 32 31.33 -5.84 25.17
C SER A 32 32.60 -6.66 25.48
N ALA A 33 32.50 -7.98 25.34
CA ALA A 33 33.60 -8.91 25.61
C ALA A 33 33.82 -9.78 24.39
N CYS A 34 35.07 -10.10 24.09
CA CYS A 34 35.41 -10.98 22.99
C CYS A 34 34.81 -12.39 23.23
N PRO A 35 34.15 -13.01 22.23
CA PRO A 35 33.58 -14.34 22.38
C PRO A 35 34.64 -15.45 22.57
N HIS A 36 35.88 -15.22 22.13
CA HIS A 36 36.97 -16.20 22.23
C HIS A 36 37.78 -16.09 23.51
N CYS A 37 38.17 -14.89 23.93
CA CYS A 37 39.04 -14.70 25.10
C CYS A 37 38.34 -14.12 26.34
N GLY A 38 37.08 -13.72 26.23
CA GLY A 38 36.31 -13.16 27.34
C GLY A 38 36.79 -11.79 27.84
N ARG A 39 37.85 -11.22 27.23
CA ARG A 39 38.38 -9.92 27.62
C ARG A 39 37.45 -8.80 27.19
N ALA A 40 37.29 -7.80 28.06
CA ALA A 40 36.54 -6.59 27.75
C ALA A 40 37.20 -5.84 26.58
N ILE A 41 36.40 -5.46 25.58
CA ILE A 41 36.83 -4.75 24.39
C ILE A 41 37.00 -3.27 24.75
N ALA A 42 38.11 -2.66 24.31
CA ALA A 42 38.37 -1.24 24.54
C ALA A 42 37.35 -0.37 23.76
N TRP A 43 37.07 0.83 24.24
CA TRP A 43 36.06 1.71 23.65
C TRP A 43 36.35 2.06 22.18
N TYR A 44 37.62 2.21 21.80
CA TYR A 44 38.05 2.49 20.41
C TYR A 44 37.96 1.27 19.48
N ASP A 45 37.98 0.05 20.02
CA ASP A 45 37.76 -1.17 19.23
C ASP A 45 36.24 -1.42 19.00
N ASN A 46 35.36 -0.65 19.64
CA ASN A 46 33.91 -0.65 19.39
C ASN A 46 33.46 0.40 18.35
N ILE A 47 34.37 1.06 17.62
CA ILE A 47 34.00 2.00 16.55
C ILE A 47 33.45 1.22 15.35
N PRO A 48 32.16 1.40 14.97
CA PRO A 48 31.50 0.57 13.96
C PRO A 48 32.24 0.59 12.62
N VAL A 49 32.32 -0.56 11.95
CA VAL A 49 32.96 -0.81 10.63
C VAL A 49 34.46 -0.50 10.55
N LEU A 50 34.92 0.64 11.07
CA LEU A 50 36.31 1.10 11.09
C LEU A 50 37.20 0.18 11.95
N SER A 51 36.74 -0.25 13.12
CA SER A 51 37.55 -1.12 13.98
C SER A 51 37.82 -2.47 13.33
N TRP A 52 36.82 -3.04 12.64
CA TRP A 52 36.97 -4.31 11.93
C TRP A 52 37.94 -4.20 10.74
N MET A 53 37.88 -3.10 9.98
CA MET A 53 38.83 -2.86 8.87
C MET A 53 40.26 -2.69 9.36
N ILE A 54 40.48 -1.96 10.46
CA ILE A 54 41.81 -1.74 11.06
C ILE A 54 42.37 -3.04 11.65
N LEU A 55 41.53 -3.85 12.29
CA LEU A 55 41.91 -5.12 12.93
C LEU A 55 41.95 -6.31 11.96
N ARG A 56 41.63 -6.10 10.67
CA ARG A 56 41.53 -7.11 9.61
C ARG A 56 40.70 -8.34 10.05
N GLY A 57 39.62 -8.09 10.78
CA GLY A 57 38.72 -9.14 11.27
C GLY A 57 39.32 -10.06 12.34
N SER A 58 40.36 -9.66 13.07
CA SER A 58 40.96 -10.44 14.16
C SER A 58 40.95 -9.68 15.49
N CYS A 59 40.75 -10.38 16.60
CA CYS A 59 40.80 -9.76 17.93
C CYS A 59 42.24 -9.34 18.27
N ARG A 60 42.43 -8.07 18.69
CA ARG A 60 43.75 -7.51 19.06
C ARG A 60 44.50 -8.32 20.13
N SER A 61 43.79 -8.94 21.07
CA SER A 61 44.41 -9.65 22.21
C SER A 61 44.66 -11.13 21.97
N CYS A 62 43.78 -11.83 21.24
CA CYS A 62 43.87 -13.28 21.05
C CYS A 62 44.03 -13.73 19.59
N GLY A 63 43.99 -12.81 18.62
CA GLY A 63 44.04 -13.12 17.19
C GLY A 63 42.82 -13.89 16.66
N GLY A 64 41.83 -14.19 17.50
CA GLY A 64 40.64 -14.95 17.11
C GLY A 64 39.81 -14.21 16.05
N PRO A 65 39.21 -14.92 15.08
CA PRO A 65 38.44 -14.31 14.00
C PRO A 65 37.14 -13.66 14.53
N ILE A 66 36.84 -12.46 14.04
CA ILE A 66 35.58 -11.74 14.28
C ILE A 66 34.68 -11.98 13.08
N SER A 67 33.45 -12.46 13.31
CA SER A 67 32.55 -12.81 12.21
C SER A 67 32.21 -11.60 11.34
N LEU A 68 32.12 -11.83 10.02
CA LEU A 68 31.72 -10.83 9.03
C LEU A 68 30.31 -10.27 9.26
N GLN A 69 29.49 -10.95 10.06
CA GLN A 69 28.15 -10.50 10.42
C GLN A 69 28.17 -9.11 11.08
N TYR A 70 29.13 -8.83 11.97
CA TYR A 70 29.18 -7.55 12.69
C TYR A 70 29.32 -6.33 11.77
N PRO A 71 30.35 -6.23 10.91
CA PRO A 71 30.49 -5.07 10.01
C PRO A 71 29.38 -4.99 8.96
N ILE A 72 28.84 -6.12 8.50
CA ILE A 72 27.74 -6.14 7.52
C ILE A 72 26.48 -5.53 8.14
N VAL A 73 26.12 -5.90 9.36
CA VAL A 73 24.93 -5.37 10.05
C VAL A 73 25.07 -3.87 10.34
N GLU A 74 26.25 -3.44 10.76
CA GLU A 74 26.54 -2.03 11.00
C GLU A 74 26.42 -1.21 9.71
N ALA A 75 27.07 -1.67 8.63
CA ALA A 75 27.01 -1.00 7.33
C ALA A 75 25.60 -0.99 6.73
N LEU A 76 24.84 -2.08 6.86
CA LEU A 76 23.45 -2.17 6.40
C LEU A 76 22.55 -1.18 7.15
N THR A 77 22.65 -1.14 8.47
CA THR A 77 21.87 -0.21 9.31
C THR A 77 22.23 1.24 8.99
N GLY A 78 23.54 1.54 8.85
CA GLY A 78 24.03 2.83 8.39
C GLY A 78 23.47 3.23 7.03
N ALA A 79 23.51 2.33 6.04
CA ALA A 79 23.00 2.58 4.69
C ALA A 79 21.49 2.85 4.66
N LEU A 80 20.69 2.10 5.42
CA LEU A 80 19.24 2.31 5.53
C LEU A 80 18.90 3.66 6.17
N PHE A 81 19.65 4.07 7.20
CA PHE A 81 19.46 5.38 7.83
C PHE A 81 19.88 6.51 6.90
N ALA A 82 20.96 6.34 6.14
CA ALA A 82 21.39 7.31 5.13
C ALA A 82 20.37 7.44 3.99
N LEU A 83 19.80 6.32 3.54
CA LEU A 83 18.74 6.29 2.53
C LEU A 83 17.52 7.06 3.02
N TYR A 84 17.06 6.79 4.25
CA TYR A 84 15.97 7.54 4.87
C TYR A 84 16.29 9.06 4.95
N GLY A 85 17.47 9.42 5.44
CA GLY A 85 17.90 10.81 5.55
C GLY A 85 18.15 11.51 4.20
N SER A 86 18.26 10.77 3.09
CA SER A 86 18.33 11.34 1.74
C SER A 86 16.95 11.71 1.20
N ALA A 87 15.91 10.96 1.57
CA ALA A 87 14.52 11.26 1.22
C ALA A 87 13.92 12.34 2.12
N PHE A 88 14.30 12.37 3.40
CA PHE A 88 13.80 13.32 4.39
C PHE A 88 14.98 14.07 5.02
N PRO A 89 15.42 15.19 4.40
CA PRO A 89 16.63 15.86 4.85
C PRO A 89 16.48 16.49 6.24
N ALA A 90 15.27 16.81 6.72
CA ALA A 90 15.09 17.48 8.03
C ALA A 90 14.79 16.51 9.19
N PHE A 91 15.23 16.85 10.40
CA PHE A 91 14.79 16.22 11.65
C PHE A 91 13.36 16.66 11.97
N VAL A 92 12.41 16.07 11.26
CA VAL A 92 10.96 16.23 11.49
C VAL A 92 10.55 15.32 12.65
N PRO A 93 9.53 15.63 13.47
CA PRO A 93 9.07 14.76 14.56
C PRO A 93 8.84 13.29 14.14
N TYR A 94 8.35 13.06 12.91
CA TYR A 94 8.20 11.74 12.31
C TYR A 94 9.51 10.91 12.28
N THR A 95 10.67 11.55 12.11
CA THR A 95 11.99 10.89 12.07
C THR A 95 12.32 10.17 13.39
N LEU A 96 11.82 10.67 14.52
CA LEU A 96 12.03 10.05 15.84
C LEU A 96 11.34 8.68 15.97
N ILE A 97 10.33 8.40 15.16
CA ILE A 97 9.61 7.12 15.14
C ILE A 97 10.07 6.23 14.00
N ALA A 98 10.33 6.82 12.82
CA ALA A 98 10.78 6.07 11.65
C ALA A 98 12.14 5.38 11.87
N LEU A 99 13.10 6.04 12.52
CA LEU A 99 14.43 5.44 12.76
C LEU A 99 14.39 4.21 13.68
N PRO A 100 13.69 4.25 14.85
CA PRO A 100 13.47 3.04 15.65
C PRO A 100 12.75 1.92 14.90
N ILE A 101 11.77 2.24 14.06
CA ILE A 101 11.07 1.23 13.24
C ILE A 101 12.06 0.53 12.29
N ILE A 102 12.90 1.29 11.58
CA ILE A 102 13.93 0.73 10.69
C ILE A 102 14.90 -0.15 11.48
N ALA A 103 15.39 0.33 12.63
CA ALA A 103 16.30 -0.45 13.47
C ALA A 103 15.66 -1.75 13.99
N LEU A 104 14.38 -1.70 14.38
CA LEU A 104 13.65 -2.86 14.87
C LEU A 104 13.40 -3.89 13.77
N LEU A 105 13.07 -3.46 12.55
CA LEU A 105 12.93 -4.34 11.38
C LEU A 105 14.25 -5.04 11.05
N VAL A 106 15.36 -4.30 11.07
CA VAL A 106 16.70 -4.89 10.89
C VAL A 106 16.98 -5.91 11.99
N ALA A 107 16.63 -5.61 13.25
CA ALA A 107 16.81 -6.54 14.37
C ALA A 107 16.01 -7.84 14.18
N ILE A 108 14.73 -7.72 13.82
CA ILE A 108 13.83 -8.85 13.57
C ILE A 108 14.37 -9.70 12.42
N ALA A 109 14.73 -9.09 11.28
CA ALA A 109 15.24 -9.80 10.13
C ALA A 109 16.54 -10.58 10.44
N LEU A 110 17.46 -9.97 11.18
CA LEU A 110 18.73 -10.61 11.53
C LEU A 110 18.58 -11.70 12.59
N TYR A 111 17.65 -11.52 13.53
CA TYR A 111 17.34 -12.54 14.52
C TYR A 111 16.65 -13.73 13.84
N ASP A 112 15.68 -13.49 12.95
CA ASP A 112 15.02 -14.53 12.18
C ASP A 112 16.00 -15.33 11.30
N LEU A 113 16.90 -14.65 10.57
CA LEU A 113 17.95 -15.33 9.79
C LEU A 113 18.86 -16.23 10.64
N ARG A 114 18.98 -15.96 11.94
CA ARG A 114 19.86 -16.73 12.84
C ARG A 114 19.15 -17.86 13.57
N THR A 115 17.93 -17.61 14.07
CA THR A 115 17.21 -18.52 14.96
C THR A 115 15.91 -19.05 14.37
N THR A 116 15.52 -18.63 13.16
CA THR A 116 14.28 -19.04 12.46
C THR A 116 13.02 -18.85 13.30
N PHE A 117 13.09 -17.96 14.28
CA PHE A 117 12.06 -17.69 15.27
C PHE A 117 12.02 -16.19 15.49
N ILE A 118 10.81 -15.62 15.54
CA ILE A 118 10.60 -14.18 15.71
C ILE A 118 10.02 -13.93 17.12
N PRO A 119 10.69 -13.16 17.99
CA PRO A 119 10.18 -12.86 19.32
C PRO A 119 8.92 -11.98 19.26
N ASP A 120 7.83 -12.45 19.85
CA ASP A 120 6.54 -11.74 19.87
C ASP A 120 6.66 -10.31 20.42
N ALA A 121 7.51 -10.09 21.42
CA ALA A 121 7.72 -8.76 22.01
C ALA A 121 8.21 -7.72 20.99
N TRP A 122 9.02 -8.13 20.02
CA TRP A 122 9.56 -7.22 19.00
C TRP A 122 8.51 -6.91 17.93
N VAL A 123 7.66 -7.88 17.60
CA VAL A 123 6.52 -7.70 16.70
C VAL A 123 5.51 -6.73 17.30
N TYR A 124 5.19 -6.85 18.59
CA TYR A 124 4.28 -5.90 19.26
C TYR A 124 4.88 -4.49 19.36
N ALA A 125 6.19 -4.37 19.61
CA ALA A 125 6.87 -3.08 19.59
C ALA A 125 6.80 -2.43 18.21
N PHE A 126 7.00 -3.21 17.13
CA PHE A 126 6.90 -2.73 15.75
C PHE A 126 5.47 -2.28 15.41
N ALA A 127 4.48 -3.07 15.78
CA ALA A 127 3.07 -2.74 15.57
C ALA A 127 2.67 -1.44 16.29
N GLY A 128 3.05 -1.30 17.57
CA GLY A 128 2.74 -0.10 18.36
C GLY A 128 3.39 1.16 17.79
N LEU A 129 4.66 1.09 17.40
CA LEU A 129 5.36 2.22 16.78
C LEU A 129 4.76 2.59 15.43
N SER A 130 4.39 1.60 14.61
CA SER A 130 3.79 1.83 13.29
C SER A 130 2.41 2.48 13.40
N PHE A 131 1.58 2.03 14.35
CA PHE A 131 0.29 2.64 14.64
C PHE A 131 0.41 4.06 15.20
N ALA A 132 1.44 4.34 16.00
CA ALA A 132 1.70 5.68 16.53
C ALA A 132 2.30 6.65 15.49
N SER A 133 2.89 6.14 14.40
CA SER A 133 3.61 6.95 13.41
C SER A 133 2.80 8.10 12.78
N PRO A 134 1.48 7.99 12.51
CA PRO A 134 0.72 9.08 11.92
C PRO A 134 0.46 10.24 12.89
N LEU A 135 0.58 10.03 14.21
CA LEU A 135 0.45 11.08 15.23
C LEU A 135 1.56 12.14 15.15
N PHE A 136 2.65 11.83 14.44
CA PHE A 136 3.84 12.67 14.32
C PHE A 136 4.08 13.15 12.87
N GLY A 137 3.10 12.91 11.98
CA GLY A 137 3.11 13.38 10.60
C GLY A 137 2.81 14.88 10.49
N VAL A 138 3.33 15.52 9.44
CA VAL A 138 3.27 16.99 9.24
C VAL A 138 1.89 17.47 8.76
N SER A 139 1.02 16.57 8.29
CA SER A 139 -0.21 16.90 7.56
C SER A 139 -1.53 16.74 8.34
N GLY A 140 -1.52 16.30 9.61
CA GLY A 140 -2.67 16.39 10.52
C GLY A 140 -3.95 15.61 10.14
N SER A 141 -4.07 15.03 8.94
CA SER A 141 -5.18 14.18 8.55
C SER A 141 -4.95 12.74 9.04
N PHE A 142 -5.45 12.45 10.23
CA PHE A 142 -5.43 11.09 10.78
C PHE A 142 -6.57 10.26 10.16
N ASP A 143 -6.32 9.67 8.99
CA ASP A 143 -7.18 8.63 8.44
C ASP A 143 -7.01 7.34 9.26
N LEU A 144 -7.71 7.29 10.39
CA LEU A 144 -7.70 6.15 11.33
C LEU A 144 -8.15 4.86 10.63
N LEU A 145 -9.11 4.96 9.71
CA LEU A 145 -9.66 3.80 9.03
C LEU A 145 -8.64 3.22 8.05
N GLY A 146 -8.00 4.06 7.23
CA GLY A 146 -6.94 3.63 6.32
C GLY A 146 -5.76 2.97 7.06
N HIS A 147 -5.28 3.57 8.16
CA HIS A 147 -4.14 3.03 8.92
C HIS A 147 -4.51 1.76 9.71
N ALA A 148 -5.72 1.68 10.26
CA ALA A 148 -6.18 0.49 10.97
C ALA A 148 -6.42 -0.69 10.02
N LEU A 149 -6.79 -0.43 8.76
CA LEU A 149 -7.02 -1.45 7.75
C LEU A 149 -5.77 -1.83 6.96
N ALA A 150 -4.76 -0.95 6.85
CA ALA A 150 -3.54 -1.21 6.07
C ALA A 150 -2.77 -2.44 6.56
N GLY A 151 -2.62 -2.62 7.87
CA GLY A 151 -1.97 -3.79 8.46
C GLY A 151 -2.70 -5.10 8.10
N PRO A 152 -3.97 -5.26 8.51
CA PRO A 152 -4.79 -6.42 8.15
C PRO A 152 -4.88 -6.67 6.63
N ALA A 153 -5.03 -5.63 5.82
CA ALA A 153 -5.08 -5.74 4.37
C ALA A 153 -3.78 -6.30 3.78
N SER A 154 -2.62 -5.84 4.28
CA SER A 154 -1.31 -6.38 3.87
C SER A 154 -1.07 -7.81 4.35
N ALA A 155 -1.67 -8.20 5.48
CA ALA A 155 -1.55 -9.54 6.04
C ALA A 155 -2.46 -10.58 5.37
N LEU A 156 -3.58 -10.16 4.79
CA LEU A 156 -4.56 -11.05 4.15
C LEU A 156 -3.96 -12.01 3.11
N PRO A 157 -3.13 -11.59 2.14
CA PRO A 157 -2.56 -12.52 1.16
C PRO A 157 -1.62 -13.56 1.81
N ILE A 158 -0.84 -13.15 2.81
CA ILE A 158 0.08 -14.03 3.54
C ILE A 158 -0.70 -15.02 4.40
N PHE A 159 -1.76 -14.56 5.06
CA PHE A 159 -2.66 -15.41 5.83
C PHE A 159 -3.41 -16.40 4.95
N ALA A 160 -3.88 -15.98 3.77
CA ALA A 160 -4.53 -16.85 2.79
C ALA A 160 -3.60 -17.97 2.31
N LEU A 161 -2.33 -17.66 2.03
CA LEU A 161 -1.32 -18.65 1.67
C LEU A 161 -1.10 -19.68 2.79
N TRP A 162 -1.01 -19.23 4.05
CA TRP A 162 -0.91 -20.13 5.20
C TRP A 162 -2.16 -21.01 5.36
N PHE A 163 -3.35 -20.41 5.21
CA PHE A 163 -4.63 -21.11 5.35
C PHE A 163 -4.77 -22.22 4.31
N VAL A 164 -4.39 -21.96 3.06
CA VAL A 164 -4.37 -22.94 1.98
C VAL A 164 -3.29 -24.01 2.22
N SER A 165 -2.11 -23.62 2.69
CA SER A 165 -0.97 -24.52 2.92
C SER A 165 -1.08 -25.38 4.19
N ARG A 166 -2.04 -25.09 5.08
CA ARG A 166 -2.13 -25.67 6.44
C ARG A 166 -0.80 -25.57 7.21
N GLY A 167 -0.05 -24.50 6.98
CA GLY A 167 1.24 -24.24 7.63
C GLY A 167 2.42 -25.08 7.14
N ARG A 168 2.38 -25.65 5.93
CA ARG A 168 3.50 -26.44 5.38
C ARG A 168 4.54 -25.60 4.65
N TRP A 169 4.16 -24.44 4.12
CA TRP A 169 5.01 -23.63 3.23
C TRP A 169 5.64 -22.42 3.93
N MET A 170 5.08 -22.01 5.08
CA MET A 170 5.47 -20.75 5.72
C MET A 170 5.30 -20.85 7.24
N GLY A 171 6.27 -20.30 7.97
CA GLY A 171 6.31 -20.30 9.42
C GLY A 171 5.23 -19.41 10.03
N PHE A 172 4.82 -19.69 11.26
CA PHE A 172 3.78 -18.92 11.95
C PHE A 172 4.21 -17.47 12.26
N GLY A 173 5.51 -17.16 12.25
CA GLY A 173 6.03 -15.81 12.46
C GLY A 173 5.69 -14.84 11.32
N ASP A 174 5.69 -15.31 10.07
CA ASP A 174 5.53 -14.48 8.87
C ASP A 174 4.12 -13.86 8.76
N ARG A 175 3.11 -14.53 9.31
CA ARG A 175 1.73 -14.01 9.35
C ARG A 175 1.55 -12.87 10.36
N SER A 176 2.37 -12.84 11.41
CA SER A 176 2.16 -11.97 12.57
C SER A 176 2.84 -10.62 12.40
N LEU A 177 3.87 -10.54 11.55
CA LEU A 177 4.58 -9.31 11.22
C LEU A 177 3.71 -8.23 10.55
N PRO A 178 2.86 -8.55 9.54
CA PRO A 178 1.96 -7.57 8.94
C PRO A 178 0.64 -7.39 9.73
N LEU A 179 0.25 -8.35 10.58
CA LEU A 179 -0.90 -8.25 11.50
C LEU A 179 -0.60 -7.38 12.72
N GLY A 180 -0.05 -6.19 12.52
CA GLY A 180 0.22 -5.20 13.57
C GLY A 180 -1.07 -4.76 14.28
N ASN A 181 -1.62 -5.64 15.13
CA ASN A 181 -2.91 -5.67 15.81
C ASN A 181 -4.02 -6.45 15.08
N ILE A 182 -4.37 -7.63 15.60
CA ILE A 182 -5.66 -7.91 16.26
C ILE A 182 -5.45 -9.18 17.07
N ALA A 183 -5.71 -9.07 18.37
CA ALA A 183 -5.72 -10.17 19.31
C ALA A 183 -6.58 -11.35 18.81
N ILE A 184 -5.93 -12.40 18.32
CA ILE A 184 -6.46 -13.77 18.36
C ILE A 184 -5.49 -14.63 19.17
N ARG A 185 -5.43 -14.34 20.47
CA ARG A 185 -5.16 -15.36 21.50
C ARG A 185 -6.21 -15.26 22.61
N PRO A 186 -7.51 -15.52 22.38
CA PRO A 186 -8.33 -16.01 23.48
C PRO A 186 -7.96 -17.48 23.65
N LEU A 187 -7.45 -17.84 24.84
CA LEU A 187 -6.95 -19.18 25.21
C LEU A 187 -5.62 -19.62 24.59
N ALA A 188 -4.56 -18.90 24.93
CA ALA A 188 -3.30 -19.59 25.23
C ALA A 188 -2.76 -18.99 26.52
N VAL A 189 -3.14 -19.69 27.60
CA VAL A 189 -2.54 -19.66 28.93
C VAL A 189 -1.07 -19.26 28.85
N VAL A 190 -0.71 -18.29 29.69
CA VAL A 190 0.65 -17.94 30.13
C VAL A 190 1.62 -19.11 29.92
N TYR A 191 2.32 -19.11 28.78
CA TYR A 191 3.51 -19.93 28.59
C TYR A 191 4.68 -18.96 28.63
N ASN A 192 5.22 -18.84 29.83
CA ASN A 192 6.54 -18.28 30.07
C ASN A 192 7.54 -19.34 29.60
N GLU A 193 8.11 -19.14 28.42
CA GLU A 193 8.99 -20.11 27.75
C GLU A 193 10.48 -19.92 28.08
N GLU A 194 10.81 -19.18 29.17
CA GLU A 194 12.20 -18.97 29.58
C GLU A 194 12.77 -20.04 30.54
N ARG A 195 12.03 -21.08 30.94
CA ARG A 195 12.61 -22.19 31.72
C ARG A 195 12.11 -23.54 31.26
N GLY A 196 13.07 -24.40 30.92
CA GLY A 196 12.83 -25.73 30.39
C GLY A 196 11.95 -26.59 31.28
N ALA A 197 11.23 -27.48 30.60
CA ALA A 197 10.64 -28.73 31.08
C ALA A 197 9.54 -28.63 32.15
N LEU A 198 8.28 -28.74 31.74
CA LEU A 198 7.25 -29.40 32.54
C LEU A 198 6.24 -30.14 31.66
N ARG A 199 6.32 -31.48 31.67
CA ARG A 199 5.25 -32.39 31.21
C ARG A 199 4.18 -32.45 32.29
N ALA A 200 2.94 -32.08 31.96
CA ALA A 200 1.78 -32.39 32.78
C ALA A 200 1.05 -33.61 32.20
N VAL A 201 1.04 -34.71 32.95
CA VAL A 201 0.15 -35.87 32.71
C VAL A 201 -1.07 -35.71 33.63
N PRO A 202 -2.31 -35.81 33.15
CA PRO A 202 -3.47 -35.62 34.00
C PRO A 202 -3.82 -36.91 34.74
N HIS A 203 -3.85 -36.86 36.07
CA HIS A 203 -4.67 -37.79 36.84
C HIS A 203 -5.40 -37.08 37.99
N ARG A 204 -6.72 -37.17 37.95
CA ARG A 204 -7.72 -36.88 39.00
C ARG A 204 -7.34 -35.85 40.08
N GLY A 205 -7.58 -34.58 39.74
CA GLY A 205 -8.34 -33.66 40.59
C GLY A 205 -7.93 -33.51 42.06
N VAL A 206 -6.66 -33.32 42.37
CA VAL A 206 -6.17 -32.62 43.59
C VAL A 206 -4.78 -32.06 43.25
N PHE A 207 -4.58 -30.74 43.32
CA PHE A 207 -3.26 -30.13 43.13
C PHE A 207 -2.47 -30.18 44.45
N HIS A 208 -1.63 -31.20 44.62
CA HIS A 208 -0.54 -31.18 45.60
C HIS A 208 0.74 -30.71 44.92
N TYR A 209 1.28 -29.55 45.34
CA TYR A 209 2.63 -29.14 44.98
C TYR A 209 3.63 -29.90 45.86
N LEU A 210 4.19 -31.00 45.33
CA LEU A 210 5.36 -31.64 45.93
C LEU A 210 6.61 -30.98 45.35
N VAL A 211 7.27 -30.16 46.18
CA VAL A 211 8.63 -29.68 45.91
C VAL A 211 9.57 -30.83 46.16
N HIS A 212 10.09 -31.45 45.10
CA HIS A 212 11.27 -32.30 45.21
C HIS A 212 12.48 -31.39 45.39
N ALA A 213 12.84 -31.16 46.66
CA ALA A 213 14.17 -30.73 47.03
C ALA A 213 15.07 -31.96 46.96
N ASP A 214 16.02 -31.98 46.02
CA ASP A 214 17.15 -32.89 46.11
C ASP A 214 18.33 -32.17 46.76
N ALA A 215 18.98 -32.89 47.64
CA ALA A 215 19.83 -32.40 48.69
C ALA A 215 21.22 -32.04 48.16
N GLN A 216 21.64 -30.79 48.36
CA GLN A 216 22.99 -30.42 48.78
C GLN A 216 23.01 -28.94 49.21
N HIS A 217 22.95 -28.76 50.55
CA HIS A 217 23.06 -27.50 51.33
C HIS A 217 21.77 -26.64 51.48
N PRO A 218 21.09 -26.68 52.65
CA PRO A 218 19.99 -25.78 52.97
C PRO A 218 20.53 -24.43 53.49
N ILE A 219 20.12 -23.33 52.87
CA ILE A 219 20.18 -21.99 53.46
C ILE A 219 18.75 -21.48 53.56
N ALA A 220 18.27 -21.33 54.79
CA ALA A 220 16.94 -20.83 55.10
C ALA A 220 16.84 -19.32 54.81
N VAL A 221 15.71 -18.89 54.22
CA VAL A 221 15.23 -17.51 54.35
C VAL A 221 13.70 -17.53 54.44
N PRO A 222 13.09 -17.02 55.52
CA PRO A 222 11.64 -17.06 55.73
C PRO A 222 10.99 -15.83 55.09
N PHE A 223 9.83 -15.97 54.43
CA PHE A 223 8.87 -14.87 54.37
C PHE A 223 7.43 -15.40 54.36
N ASP A 224 6.71 -14.94 55.36
CA ASP A 224 5.37 -15.30 55.82
C ASP A 224 4.38 -14.25 55.30
N ILE A 225 3.32 -14.64 54.56
CA ILE A 225 2.13 -13.80 54.37
C ILE A 225 0.85 -14.65 54.52
N ARG A 226 0.33 -14.56 55.73
CA ARG A 226 -0.98 -14.88 56.30
C ARG A 226 -2.19 -14.67 55.37
N ILE A 227 -3.00 -15.73 55.18
CA ILE A 227 -4.32 -15.72 54.53
C ILE A 227 -5.42 -15.46 55.57
N MET A 228 -6.33 -14.52 55.30
CA MET A 228 -7.62 -14.41 56.01
C MET A 228 -8.82 -14.36 55.03
N ARG A 229 -9.59 -15.44 55.13
CA ARG A 229 -11.01 -15.74 54.83
C ARG A 229 -12.02 -14.65 54.39
N ARG A 230 -12.92 -15.13 53.51
CA ARG A 230 -14.39 -14.87 53.33
C ARG A 230 -14.73 -13.47 52.76
N THR A 231 -15.56 -13.30 51.73
CA THR A 231 -16.96 -13.77 51.52
C THR A 231 -17.37 -13.75 50.03
N ALA A 232 -18.48 -14.42 49.74
CA ALA A 232 -19.07 -14.77 48.44
C ALA A 232 -19.51 -13.60 47.54
N PHE A 233 -19.50 -13.81 46.21
CA PHE A 233 -20.57 -13.35 45.32
C PHE A 233 -20.62 -14.23 44.05
N SER A 234 -21.82 -14.72 43.75
CA SER A 234 -22.17 -15.70 42.72
C SER A 234 -22.53 -15.04 41.38
N PHE A 235 -22.19 -15.67 40.24
CA PHE A 235 -23.05 -15.60 39.04
C PHE A 235 -22.92 -16.85 38.15
N GLN A 236 -24.08 -17.42 37.82
CA GLN A 236 -24.29 -18.62 37.01
C GLN A 236 -23.96 -18.39 35.53
N LEU A 237 -23.39 -19.41 34.88
CA LEU A 237 -23.75 -19.75 33.50
C LEU A 237 -23.82 -21.26 33.35
N SER A 238 -25.06 -21.72 33.17
CA SER A 238 -25.47 -23.10 32.99
C SER A 238 -25.23 -23.60 31.56
N ALA A 239 -24.82 -24.87 31.49
CA ALA A 239 -25.18 -25.83 30.45
C ALA A 239 -24.85 -25.48 28.99
N PHE A 240 -23.61 -25.77 28.57
CA PHE A 240 -23.33 -26.11 27.18
C PHE A 240 -22.82 -27.57 27.09
N SER A 241 -23.72 -28.41 26.58
CA SER A 241 -23.65 -29.83 26.25
C SER A 241 -22.25 -30.50 26.19
N ALA A 242 -22.09 -31.54 27.01
CA ALA A 242 -20.93 -32.45 27.07
C ALA A 242 -20.69 -33.30 25.80
N ASN A 243 -21.51 -33.17 24.75
CA ASN A 243 -21.37 -33.95 23.51
C ASN A 243 -20.35 -33.36 22.52
N VAL A 244 -20.03 -32.06 22.60
CA VAL A 244 -18.99 -31.44 21.75
C VAL A 244 -17.59 -31.91 22.17
N CYS A 245 -17.40 -32.19 23.46
CA CYS A 245 -16.10 -32.62 24.00
C CYS A 245 -15.69 -34.03 23.52
N ARG A 246 -16.66 -34.91 23.20
CA ARG A 246 -16.37 -36.27 22.73
C ARG A 246 -15.94 -36.32 21.25
N HIS A 247 -16.41 -35.39 20.42
CA HIS A 247 -15.98 -35.30 19.02
C HIS A 247 -14.59 -34.66 18.86
N ILE A 248 -14.22 -33.72 19.74
CA ILE A 248 -12.88 -33.12 19.74
C ILE A 248 -11.82 -34.14 20.18
N LEU A 249 -12.13 -35.01 21.15
CA LEU A 249 -11.18 -36.03 21.62
C LEU A 249 -10.92 -37.15 20.60
N HIS A 250 -11.85 -37.41 19.68
CA HIS A 250 -11.62 -38.38 18.59
C HIS A 250 -10.81 -37.78 17.42
N PHE A 251 -10.87 -36.45 17.24
CA PHE A 251 -10.06 -35.73 16.25
C PHE A 251 -8.59 -35.54 16.67
N LEU A 252 -8.30 -35.59 17.97
CA LEU A 252 -6.93 -35.46 18.52
C LEU A 252 -6.12 -36.76 18.48
N LYS A 253 -6.67 -37.86 17.93
CA LYS A 253 -5.96 -39.14 17.75
C LYS A 253 -5.53 -39.39 16.31
N ALA A 254 -5.34 -38.32 15.54
CA ALA A 254 -4.79 -38.38 14.19
C ALA A 254 -3.25 -38.34 14.24
N ASP A 255 -2.66 -39.51 14.04
CA ASP A 255 -1.36 -39.75 13.40
C ASP A 255 -0.19 -38.81 13.79
N SER A 256 0.59 -39.24 14.79
CA SER A 256 1.98 -38.84 14.95
C SER A 256 2.86 -39.45 13.85
N ARG A 257 2.54 -39.20 12.58
CA ARG A 257 3.43 -39.51 11.47
C ARG A 257 4.51 -38.45 11.44
N GLN A 258 5.74 -38.92 11.62
CA GLN A 258 6.98 -38.19 11.41
C GLN A 258 6.81 -37.16 10.29
N LEU A 259 6.93 -35.88 10.64
CA LEU A 259 7.14 -34.81 9.68
C LEU A 259 8.47 -35.09 9.00
N LYS A 260 8.45 -35.85 7.90
CA LYS A 260 9.55 -35.89 6.93
C LYS A 260 9.80 -34.44 6.57
N ALA A 261 10.99 -33.93 6.91
CA ALA A 261 11.51 -32.69 6.39
C ALA A 261 11.41 -32.80 4.85
N THR A 262 10.47 -32.07 4.27
CA THR A 262 10.44 -31.85 2.84
C THR A 262 11.74 -31.14 2.48
N PRO A 263 12.45 -31.55 1.42
CA PRO A 263 13.62 -30.81 0.97
C PRO A 263 13.18 -29.37 0.71
N GLY A 264 13.85 -28.42 1.35
CA GLY A 264 13.62 -27.00 1.11
C GLY A 264 13.96 -26.63 -0.34
N PHE A 265 13.54 -25.45 -0.77
CA PHE A 265 13.91 -24.88 -2.06
C PHE A 265 15.43 -24.95 -2.23
N THR A 266 15.87 -25.46 -3.38
CA THR A 266 17.29 -25.49 -3.71
C THR A 266 17.78 -24.06 -3.95
N LEU A 267 19.05 -23.79 -3.61
CA LEU A 267 19.64 -22.45 -3.77
C LEU A 267 19.59 -21.98 -5.24
N ILE A 268 19.59 -22.92 -6.18
CA ILE A 268 19.47 -22.64 -7.61
C ILE A 268 18.05 -22.23 -8.01
N GLU A 269 17.01 -22.84 -7.43
CA GLU A 269 15.62 -22.44 -7.67
C GLU A 269 15.35 -21.02 -7.16
N LEU A 270 15.87 -20.67 -5.98
CA LEU A 270 15.73 -19.32 -5.44
C LEU A 270 16.40 -18.27 -6.33
N LEU A 271 17.57 -18.59 -6.87
CA LEU A 271 18.31 -17.69 -7.77
C LEU A 271 17.56 -17.49 -9.09
N VAL A 272 17.01 -18.57 -9.67
CA VAL A 272 16.24 -18.47 -10.92
C VAL A 272 14.96 -17.65 -10.71
N VAL A 273 14.23 -17.89 -9.63
CA VAL A 273 12.98 -17.15 -9.35
C VAL A 273 13.27 -15.67 -9.12
N THR A 274 14.30 -15.33 -8.35
CA THR A 274 14.67 -13.93 -8.12
C THR A 274 15.17 -13.25 -9.40
N ALA A 275 15.91 -13.95 -10.26
CA ALA A 275 16.33 -13.43 -11.57
C ALA A 275 15.15 -13.18 -12.52
N ILE A 276 14.16 -14.06 -12.57
CA ILE A 276 12.96 -13.84 -13.39
C ILE A 276 12.17 -12.65 -12.86
N LEU A 277 11.98 -12.55 -11.53
CA LEU A 277 11.25 -11.45 -10.92
C LEU A 277 11.92 -10.09 -11.16
N THR A 278 13.26 -10.01 -11.10
CA THR A 278 13.98 -8.76 -11.38
C THR A 278 13.88 -8.35 -12.85
N ILE A 279 13.96 -9.29 -13.77
CA ILE A 279 13.82 -9.02 -15.22
C ILE A 279 12.41 -8.53 -15.53
N VAL A 280 11.38 -9.27 -15.08
CA VAL A 280 9.97 -8.90 -15.35
C VAL A 280 9.63 -7.57 -14.70
N SER A 281 9.99 -7.37 -13.43
CA SER A 281 9.75 -6.10 -12.74
C SER A 281 10.50 -4.95 -13.40
N GLY A 282 11.72 -5.18 -13.90
CA GLY A 282 12.50 -4.19 -14.64
C GLY A 282 11.82 -3.74 -15.93
N VAL A 283 11.31 -4.68 -16.74
CA VAL A 283 10.57 -4.37 -17.98
C VAL A 283 9.27 -3.63 -17.67
N VAL A 284 8.53 -4.07 -16.65
CA VAL A 284 7.27 -3.43 -16.25
C VAL A 284 7.50 -2.01 -15.74
N LEU A 285 8.50 -1.79 -14.87
CA LEU A 285 8.82 -0.46 -14.35
C LEU A 285 9.36 0.48 -15.42
N ALA A 286 10.17 -0.02 -16.36
CA ALA A 286 10.66 0.77 -17.50
C ALA A 286 9.51 1.22 -18.42
N ASN A 287 8.46 0.42 -18.56
CA ASN A 287 7.32 0.75 -19.44
C ASN A 287 6.12 1.36 -18.70
N ASN A 288 6.16 1.46 -17.36
CA ASN A 288 5.06 1.96 -16.54
C ASN A 288 4.66 3.41 -16.90
N GLY A 289 5.65 4.24 -17.27
CA GLY A 289 5.39 5.61 -17.68
C GLY A 289 4.52 5.73 -18.94
N ARG A 290 4.70 4.84 -19.92
CA ARG A 290 3.91 4.82 -21.17
C ARG A 290 2.51 4.27 -20.92
N PHE A 291 2.41 3.21 -20.12
CA PHE A 291 1.13 2.61 -19.74
C PHE A 291 0.22 3.60 -18.98
N GLY A 292 0.78 4.35 -18.03
CA GLY A 292 0.02 5.37 -17.31
C GLY A 292 -0.49 6.51 -18.20
N GLY A 293 0.25 6.89 -19.24
CA GLY A 293 -0.18 7.92 -20.19
C GLY A 293 -1.36 7.49 -21.07
N LEU A 294 -1.36 6.24 -21.53
CA LEU A 294 -2.45 5.68 -22.33
C LEU A 294 -3.75 5.57 -21.53
N ILE A 295 -3.69 5.12 -20.27
CA ILE A 295 -4.89 5.06 -19.41
C ILE A 295 -5.47 6.45 -19.17
N LEU A 296 -4.62 7.47 -18.98
CA LEU A 296 -5.10 8.84 -18.78
C LEU A 296 -5.74 9.41 -20.05
N LEU A 297 -5.16 9.13 -21.23
CA LEU A 297 -5.77 9.50 -22.52
C LEU A 297 -7.11 8.80 -22.73
N GLU A 298 -7.21 7.52 -22.36
CA GLU A 298 -8.45 6.75 -22.44
C GLU A 298 -9.52 7.29 -21.49
N ASN A 299 -9.17 7.59 -20.24
CA ASN A 299 -10.08 8.22 -19.29
C ASN A 299 -10.57 9.57 -19.80
N LEU A 300 -9.69 10.40 -20.38
CA LEU A 300 -10.08 11.67 -21.00
C LEU A 300 -11.07 11.45 -22.15
N ALA A 301 -10.83 10.47 -23.03
CA ALA A 301 -11.76 10.14 -24.11
C ALA A 301 -13.13 9.68 -23.57
N TYR A 302 -13.14 8.91 -22.47
CA TYR A 302 -14.37 8.54 -21.78
C TYR A 302 -15.09 9.74 -21.17
N ASP A 303 -14.37 10.65 -20.51
CA ASP A 303 -14.94 11.85 -19.91
C ASP A 303 -15.59 12.74 -20.98
N VAL A 304 -14.91 12.97 -22.11
CA VAL A 304 -15.48 13.71 -23.26
C VAL A 304 -16.73 13.00 -23.79
N ALA A 305 -16.69 11.68 -23.99
CA ALA A 305 -17.85 10.93 -24.46
C ALA A 305 -19.04 10.99 -23.47
N LEU A 306 -18.76 10.98 -22.16
CA LEU A 306 -19.77 11.14 -21.12
C LEU A 306 -20.36 12.55 -21.10
N SER A 307 -19.55 13.59 -21.27
CA SER A 307 -20.04 14.98 -21.39
C SER A 307 -20.96 15.15 -22.61
N ILE A 308 -20.64 14.52 -23.76
CA ILE A 308 -21.52 14.53 -24.93
C ILE A 308 -22.85 13.82 -24.64
N ARG A 309 -22.82 12.67 -23.96
CA ARG A 309 -24.05 11.98 -23.51
C ARG A 309 -24.86 12.83 -22.54
N GLN A 310 -24.19 13.56 -21.64
CA GLN A 310 -24.84 14.48 -20.73
C GLN A 310 -25.55 15.61 -21.50
N ALA A 311 -24.91 16.20 -22.51
CA ALA A 311 -25.53 17.19 -23.39
C ALA A 311 -26.76 16.63 -24.11
N GLN A 312 -26.67 15.42 -24.65
CA GLN A 312 -27.80 14.74 -25.32
C GLN A 312 -28.97 14.52 -24.35
N ILE A 313 -28.72 14.02 -23.14
CA ILE A 313 -29.76 13.85 -22.12
C ILE A 313 -30.39 15.20 -21.78
N TYR A 314 -29.59 16.26 -21.63
CA TYR A 314 -30.10 17.60 -21.33
C TYR A 314 -30.96 18.15 -22.46
N GLY A 315 -30.54 18.01 -23.71
CA GLY A 315 -31.27 18.47 -24.91
C GLY A 315 -32.61 17.77 -25.15
N ILE A 316 -32.76 16.52 -24.70
CA ILE A 316 -34.02 15.76 -24.82
C ILE A 316 -34.91 15.96 -23.57
N SER A 317 -34.33 16.16 -22.39
CA SER A 317 -35.04 16.33 -21.12
C SER A 317 -35.74 17.69 -20.98
N VAL A 318 -36.78 17.80 -20.13
CA VAL A 318 -37.35 19.12 -19.77
C VAL A 318 -36.43 19.72 -18.72
N ARG A 319 -35.42 20.47 -19.15
CA ARG A 319 -34.52 21.18 -18.25
C ARG A 319 -34.69 22.68 -18.43
N GLN A 320 -34.80 23.39 -17.31
CA GLN A 320 -34.85 24.84 -17.32
C GLN A 320 -33.44 25.39 -17.51
N PHE A 321 -33.30 26.38 -18.39
CA PHE A 321 -32.13 27.24 -18.47
C PHE A 321 -32.56 28.70 -18.27
N GLY A 322 -31.80 29.45 -17.47
CA GLY A 322 -32.15 30.84 -17.12
C GLY A 322 -33.52 30.98 -16.44
N SER A 323 -34.23 32.09 -16.71
CA SER A 323 -35.54 32.38 -16.10
C SER A 323 -36.72 31.87 -16.94
N GLY A 324 -37.04 30.58 -16.83
CA GLY A 324 -38.31 30.02 -17.29
C GLY A 324 -38.36 29.54 -18.75
N ASN A 325 -37.21 29.39 -19.43
CA ASN A 325 -37.17 28.78 -20.75
C ASN A 325 -36.91 27.26 -20.64
N PHE A 326 -37.82 26.46 -21.20
CA PHE A 326 -37.80 25.00 -21.14
C PHE A 326 -37.64 24.34 -22.52
N ASP A 327 -37.66 25.14 -23.58
CA ASP A 327 -37.43 24.70 -24.97
C ASP A 327 -36.04 25.14 -25.43
N VAL A 328 -35.03 24.65 -24.70
CA VAL A 328 -33.62 25.00 -24.91
C VAL A 328 -32.88 23.73 -25.33
N GLY A 329 -32.12 23.82 -26.41
CA GLY A 329 -31.24 22.74 -26.84
C GLY A 329 -29.89 22.82 -26.12
N TYR A 330 -29.24 21.68 -25.95
CA TYR A 330 -27.94 21.58 -25.28
C TYR A 330 -26.93 20.96 -26.21
N GLY A 331 -25.68 21.39 -26.09
CA GLY A 331 -24.62 20.92 -26.96
C GLY A 331 -23.24 20.98 -26.35
N MET A 332 -22.28 20.40 -27.06
CA MET A 332 -20.85 20.43 -26.73
C MET A 332 -20.10 21.22 -27.79
N HIS A 333 -19.28 22.17 -27.36
CA HIS A 333 -18.40 22.97 -28.21
C HIS A 333 -16.95 22.57 -28.00
N PHE A 334 -16.26 22.36 -29.11
CA PHE A 334 -14.82 22.08 -29.16
C PHE A 334 -14.14 23.09 -30.09
N SER A 335 -13.03 23.68 -29.64
CA SER A 335 -12.25 24.63 -30.43
C SER A 335 -10.76 24.29 -30.39
N ILE A 336 -10.08 24.39 -31.53
CA ILE A 336 -8.62 24.29 -31.61
C ILE A 336 -7.94 25.54 -31.05
N GLY A 337 -8.65 26.68 -30.99
CA GLY A 337 -8.13 27.91 -30.38
C GLY A 337 -7.91 27.79 -28.88
N SER A 338 -8.66 26.92 -28.21
CA SER A 338 -8.54 26.57 -26.80
C SER A 338 -8.48 25.05 -26.63
N PRO A 339 -7.39 24.40 -27.04
CA PRO A 339 -7.35 22.94 -27.22
C PRO A 339 -7.32 22.17 -25.89
N ALA A 340 -7.15 22.87 -24.76
CA ALA A 340 -7.16 22.30 -23.42
C ALA A 340 -8.51 22.47 -22.72
N THR A 341 -9.56 22.95 -23.39
CA THR A 341 -10.88 23.14 -22.79
C THR A 341 -11.97 22.71 -23.75
N TYR A 342 -13.07 22.22 -23.20
CA TYR A 342 -14.31 21.99 -23.93
C TYR A 342 -15.49 22.48 -23.11
N VAL A 343 -16.56 22.84 -23.81
CA VAL A 343 -17.67 23.58 -23.21
C VAL A 343 -18.99 22.85 -23.44
N LEU A 344 -19.75 22.64 -22.36
CA LEU A 344 -21.16 22.32 -22.41
C LEU A 344 -21.93 23.64 -22.49
N PHE A 345 -22.76 23.79 -23.52
CA PHE A 345 -23.55 25.00 -23.74
C PHE A 345 -25.06 24.69 -23.85
N ALA A 346 -25.86 25.74 -23.65
CA ALA A 346 -27.30 25.75 -23.80
C ALA A 346 -27.69 26.90 -24.74
N ASP A 347 -28.21 26.54 -25.91
CA ASP A 347 -28.62 27.49 -26.93
C ASP A 347 -30.03 28.03 -26.62
N ALA A 348 -30.07 29.04 -25.75
CA ALA A 348 -31.29 29.71 -25.32
C ALA A 348 -31.45 31.11 -25.90
N VAL A 349 -30.36 31.70 -26.41
CA VAL A 349 -30.29 33.11 -26.79
C VAL A 349 -30.45 33.25 -28.30
N SER A 350 -29.61 32.55 -29.06
CA SER A 350 -29.51 32.72 -30.51
C SER A 350 -30.39 31.73 -31.30
N GLY A 351 -30.63 30.53 -30.76
CA GLY A 351 -31.44 29.48 -31.36
C GLY A 351 -30.80 28.84 -32.61
N ASN A 352 -29.48 28.97 -32.77
CA ASN A 352 -28.74 28.55 -33.96
C ASN A 352 -27.96 27.24 -33.76
N GLY A 353 -27.98 26.62 -32.59
CA GLY A 353 -27.29 25.37 -32.29
C GLY A 353 -25.76 25.43 -32.38
N ILE A 354 -25.14 26.61 -32.26
CA ILE A 354 -23.70 26.81 -32.15
C ILE A 354 -23.39 27.63 -30.89
N TYR A 355 -22.20 27.44 -30.32
CA TYR A 355 -21.81 28.21 -29.13
C TYR A 355 -21.35 29.62 -29.52
N ASP A 356 -22.06 30.64 -29.05
CA ASP A 356 -21.72 32.05 -29.31
C ASP A 356 -20.96 32.75 -28.15
N GLY A 357 -20.73 32.04 -27.05
CA GLY A 357 -19.97 32.53 -25.91
C GLY A 357 -20.85 33.15 -24.81
N CYS A 358 -20.25 34.12 -24.10
CA CYS A 358 -20.93 34.89 -23.06
C CYS A 358 -20.60 36.39 -23.20
N PRO A 359 -21.16 37.07 -24.22
CA PRO A 359 -20.98 38.51 -24.38
C PRO A 359 -21.48 39.33 -23.18
N THR A 360 -22.52 38.87 -22.48
CA THR A 360 -23.01 39.45 -21.21
C THR A 360 -23.58 38.35 -20.29
N GLU A 361 -23.70 38.61 -18.98
CA GLU A 361 -24.26 37.63 -18.03
C GLU A 361 -25.70 37.18 -18.38
N ALA A 362 -26.47 38.02 -19.08
CA ALA A 362 -27.84 37.71 -19.50
C ALA A 362 -27.91 36.98 -20.86
N MET A 363 -26.83 37.04 -21.66
CA MET A 363 -26.70 36.39 -22.97
C MET A 363 -25.52 35.43 -22.92
N CYS A 364 -25.56 34.48 -22.00
CA CYS A 364 -24.49 33.53 -21.78
C CYS A 364 -25.03 32.12 -22.05
N GLU A 365 -24.48 31.47 -23.07
CA GLU A 365 -24.84 30.09 -23.43
C GLU A 365 -23.98 29.07 -22.69
N LEU A 366 -22.99 29.50 -21.91
CA LEU A 366 -22.14 28.62 -21.10
C LEU A 366 -22.92 27.96 -19.96
N VAL A 367 -22.91 26.62 -19.93
CA VAL A 367 -23.45 25.83 -18.82
C VAL A 367 -22.30 25.40 -17.91
N GLU A 368 -21.29 24.77 -18.49
CA GLU A 368 -20.15 24.19 -17.79
C GLU A 368 -18.94 24.18 -18.71
N SER A 369 -17.79 24.66 -18.24
CA SER A 369 -16.50 24.54 -18.93
C SER A 369 -15.66 23.50 -18.20
N THR A 370 -15.11 22.54 -18.93
CA THR A 370 -14.22 21.52 -18.37
C THR A 370 -12.81 21.70 -18.93
N ASP A 371 -11.84 21.82 -18.03
CA ASP A 371 -10.43 21.94 -18.38
C ASP A 371 -9.79 20.55 -18.50
N ILE A 372 -9.04 20.34 -19.57
CA ILE A 372 -8.23 19.16 -19.81
C ILE A 372 -6.89 19.34 -19.08
N GLU A 373 -6.71 18.61 -17.98
CA GLU A 373 -5.50 18.69 -17.18
C GLU A 373 -4.32 17.90 -17.78
N ARG A 374 -3.11 18.11 -17.24
CA ARG A 374 -1.92 17.25 -17.43
C ARG A 374 -1.32 17.24 -18.86
N GLY A 375 -1.56 18.30 -19.63
CA GLY A 375 -0.94 18.53 -20.95
C GLY A 375 -1.56 17.73 -22.10
N TYR A 376 -2.65 17.02 -21.83
CA TYR A 376 -3.49 16.46 -22.89
C TYR A 376 -4.27 17.59 -23.56
N HIS A 377 -4.54 17.45 -24.84
CA HIS A 377 -5.22 18.49 -25.61
C HIS A 377 -5.93 17.88 -26.82
N ILE A 378 -6.85 18.66 -27.38
CA ILE A 378 -7.51 18.37 -28.65
C ILE A 378 -6.52 18.71 -29.76
N ALA A 379 -6.11 17.70 -30.53
CA ALA A 379 -5.12 17.84 -31.59
C ALA A 379 -5.74 18.21 -32.93
N ASP A 380 -6.92 17.64 -33.23
CA ASP A 380 -7.60 17.86 -34.49
C ASP A 380 -9.11 17.64 -34.33
N LEU A 381 -9.87 18.31 -35.20
CA LEU A 381 -11.31 18.22 -35.30
C LEU A 381 -11.66 17.89 -36.75
N CYS A 382 -12.47 16.85 -36.93
CA CYS A 382 -12.88 16.42 -38.25
C CYS A 382 -14.40 16.24 -38.36
N ALA A 383 -14.94 16.42 -39.55
CA ALA A 383 -16.35 16.17 -39.85
C ALA A 383 -16.52 15.58 -41.25
N ALA A 384 -17.54 14.74 -41.42
CA ALA A 384 -17.93 14.19 -42.71
C ALA A 384 -19.33 14.70 -43.10
N GLY A 385 -19.45 15.22 -44.32
CA GLY A 385 -20.72 15.74 -44.85
C GLY A 385 -21.77 14.64 -45.04
N SER A 386 -23.03 15.03 -45.13
CA SER A 386 -24.15 14.11 -45.38
C SER A 386 -24.00 13.37 -46.72
N GLY A 387 -23.85 12.03 -46.65
CA GLY A 387 -23.70 11.17 -47.83
C GLY A 387 -22.27 10.95 -48.35
N SER A 388 -21.25 11.41 -47.61
CA SER A 388 -19.83 11.19 -47.91
C SER A 388 -19.16 10.36 -46.81
N GLU A 389 -18.42 9.31 -47.17
CA GLU A 389 -17.52 8.61 -46.25
C GLU A 389 -16.18 9.35 -46.06
N ALA A 390 -15.87 10.33 -46.93
CA ALA A 390 -14.67 11.13 -46.83
C ALA A 390 -14.84 12.22 -45.76
N GLU A 391 -13.88 12.26 -44.84
CA GLU A 391 -13.85 13.13 -43.67
C GLU A 391 -12.89 14.30 -43.90
N THR A 392 -13.31 15.52 -43.55
CA THR A 392 -12.49 16.73 -43.63
C THR A 392 -11.97 17.05 -42.23
N CYS A 393 -10.65 17.02 -42.06
CA CYS A 393 -9.94 17.34 -40.82
C CYS A 393 -9.30 18.74 -40.88
N GLY A 394 -8.91 19.29 -39.74
CA GLY A 394 -8.37 20.66 -39.62
C GLY A 394 -9.46 21.72 -39.43
N LEU A 395 -10.58 21.37 -38.79
CA LEU A 395 -11.65 22.31 -38.47
C LEU A 395 -11.24 23.21 -37.31
N SER A 396 -11.59 24.50 -37.34
CA SER A 396 -11.30 25.41 -36.22
C SER A 396 -12.15 25.11 -35.00
N GLU A 397 -13.42 24.77 -35.24
CA GLU A 397 -14.46 24.57 -34.23
C GLU A 397 -15.42 23.47 -34.67
N LEU A 398 -15.94 22.71 -33.70
CA LEU A 398 -16.93 21.66 -33.88
C LEU A 398 -17.98 21.75 -32.78
N ASP A 399 -19.24 21.94 -33.18
CA ASP A 399 -20.38 21.99 -32.27
C ASP A 399 -21.28 20.78 -32.48
N LEU A 400 -21.59 20.10 -31.38
CA LEU A 400 -22.53 18.99 -31.34
C LEU A 400 -23.78 19.43 -30.60
N PHE A 401 -24.89 19.58 -31.31
CA PHE A 401 -26.12 20.10 -30.73
C PHE A 401 -27.23 19.06 -30.69
N PHE A 402 -27.99 19.03 -29.60
CA PHE A 402 -29.10 18.13 -29.37
C PHE A 402 -30.34 18.92 -28.95
N LYS A 403 -31.46 18.66 -29.62
CA LYS A 403 -32.73 19.31 -29.33
C LYS A 403 -33.89 18.33 -29.44
N ARG A 404 -34.77 18.37 -28.45
CA ARG A 404 -36.06 17.67 -28.46
C ARG A 404 -36.84 17.93 -29.76
N PRO A 405 -37.63 16.93 -30.24
CA PRO A 405 -37.84 15.58 -29.69
C PRO A 405 -36.86 14.53 -30.19
N GLU A 406 -35.93 14.91 -31.05
CA GLU A 406 -35.05 13.99 -31.76
C GLU A 406 -33.75 13.78 -30.97
N PRO A 407 -33.28 12.54 -30.83
CA PRO A 407 -31.99 12.26 -30.19
C PRO A 407 -30.79 12.48 -31.13
N ASP A 408 -31.06 12.85 -32.38
CA ASP A 408 -30.09 13.04 -33.44
C ASP A 408 -29.16 14.22 -33.11
N ALA A 409 -27.89 14.08 -33.50
CA ALA A 409 -26.86 15.09 -33.31
C ALA A 409 -26.84 16.03 -34.51
N TYR A 410 -27.09 17.31 -34.28
CA TYR A 410 -26.84 18.37 -35.26
C TYR A 410 -25.37 18.76 -35.18
N ILE A 411 -24.57 18.26 -36.13
CA ILE A 411 -23.11 18.44 -36.15
C ILE A 411 -22.75 19.63 -37.05
N SER A 412 -22.34 20.74 -36.41
CA SER A 412 -21.93 21.98 -37.06
C SER A 412 -20.41 22.13 -37.00
N ALA A 413 -19.81 22.72 -38.02
CA ALA A 413 -18.35 22.87 -38.13
C ALA A 413 -17.97 24.28 -38.56
N ASN A 414 -16.81 24.77 -38.09
CA ASN A 414 -16.26 26.09 -38.40
C ASN A 414 -17.27 27.25 -38.18
N GLY A 415 -18.08 27.18 -37.12
CA GLY A 415 -19.08 28.19 -36.80
C GLY A 415 -20.26 28.27 -37.78
N VAL A 416 -20.41 27.33 -38.71
CA VAL A 416 -21.55 27.27 -39.63
C VAL A 416 -22.65 26.40 -39.02
N SER A 417 -23.73 27.05 -38.58
CA SER A 417 -24.89 26.40 -37.98
C SER A 417 -25.59 25.41 -38.94
N GLY A 418 -25.59 24.13 -38.57
CA GLY A 418 -26.37 23.09 -39.23
C GLY A 418 -27.87 23.18 -38.94
N VAL A 419 -28.27 23.82 -37.83
CA VAL A 419 -29.68 24.06 -37.48
C VAL A 419 -30.29 25.12 -38.40
N ALA A 420 -29.57 26.23 -38.64
CA ALA A 420 -30.01 27.30 -39.52
C ALA A 420 -29.83 26.97 -41.00
N ASN A 421 -28.80 26.19 -41.34
CA ASN A 421 -28.52 25.74 -42.70
C ASN A 421 -28.39 24.21 -42.76
N PRO A 422 -29.48 23.48 -43.09
CA PRO A 422 -29.47 22.02 -43.14
C PRO A 422 -28.48 21.43 -44.16
N ALA A 423 -28.08 22.20 -45.17
CA ALA A 423 -27.07 21.76 -46.14
C ALA A 423 -25.64 21.74 -45.56
N ALA A 424 -25.42 22.41 -44.43
CA ALA A 424 -24.14 22.42 -43.70
C ALA A 424 -24.06 21.33 -42.62
N LEU A 425 -25.10 20.50 -42.46
CA LEU A 425 -25.10 19.41 -41.49
C LEU A 425 -24.13 18.30 -41.89
N ASN A 426 -23.29 17.94 -40.92
CA ASN A 426 -22.37 16.82 -41.05
C ASN A 426 -23.03 15.53 -40.53
N ALA A 427 -22.80 14.43 -41.23
CA ALA A 427 -23.27 13.10 -40.82
C ALA A 427 -22.44 12.52 -39.67
N ARG A 428 -21.19 12.97 -39.51
CA ARG A 428 -20.26 12.45 -38.51
C ARG A 428 -19.29 13.54 -38.06
N GLY A 429 -18.98 13.58 -36.78
CA GLY A 429 -17.95 14.41 -36.17
C GLY A 429 -16.94 13.56 -35.42
N ARG A 430 -15.66 13.90 -35.51
CA ARG A 430 -14.56 13.22 -34.81
C ARG A 430 -13.70 14.24 -34.09
N ILE A 431 -13.54 14.03 -32.79
CA ILE A 431 -12.64 14.80 -31.93
C ILE A 431 -11.39 13.96 -31.70
N VAL A 432 -10.22 14.46 -32.08
CA VAL A 432 -8.94 13.78 -31.88
C VAL A 432 -8.24 14.35 -30.66
N LEU A 433 -7.96 13.50 -29.69
CA LEU A 433 -7.24 13.80 -28.45
C LEU A 433 -5.81 13.28 -28.56
N GLU A 434 -4.85 14.06 -28.08
CA GLU A 434 -3.43 13.72 -28.12
C GLU A 434 -2.78 13.82 -26.74
N SER A 435 -1.95 12.82 -26.41
CA SER A 435 -1.11 12.84 -25.22
C SER A 435 0.12 13.73 -25.43
N PRO A 436 0.74 14.27 -24.36
CA PRO A 436 2.03 14.98 -24.47
C PRO A 436 3.17 14.20 -25.15
N ARG A 437 2.98 12.89 -25.36
CA ARG A 437 3.95 11.99 -26.00
C ARG A 437 3.56 11.59 -27.43
N GLY A 438 2.45 12.09 -27.96
CA GLY A 438 1.99 11.85 -29.33
C GLY A 438 1.12 10.61 -29.52
N ASP A 439 0.63 9.97 -28.44
CA ASP A 439 -0.39 8.92 -28.55
C ASP A 439 -1.76 9.57 -28.83
N ARG A 440 -2.55 9.00 -29.75
CA ARG A 440 -3.82 9.58 -30.20
C ARG A 440 -5.00 8.65 -29.97
N THR A 441 -6.11 9.22 -29.52
CA THR A 441 -7.41 8.56 -29.39
C THR A 441 -8.47 9.50 -29.94
N SER A 442 -9.54 8.98 -30.51
CA SER A 442 -10.62 9.79 -31.05
C SER A 442 -11.99 9.44 -30.49
N VAL A 443 -12.82 10.46 -30.28
CA VAL A 443 -14.24 10.31 -29.95
C VAL A 443 -15.03 10.66 -31.20
N VAL A 444 -15.87 9.74 -31.63
CA VAL A 444 -16.69 9.86 -32.84
C VAL A 444 -18.15 9.96 -32.45
N VAL A 445 -18.84 10.91 -33.06
CA VAL A 445 -20.28 11.12 -32.93
C VAL A 445 -20.91 11.07 -34.31
N GLU A 446 -21.88 10.17 -34.48
CA GLU A 446 -22.68 10.08 -35.69
C GLU A 446 -23.93 10.97 -35.57
N ALA A 447 -24.50 11.41 -36.68
CA ALA A 447 -25.71 12.22 -36.72
C ALA A 447 -26.92 11.52 -36.07
N THR A 448 -26.91 10.19 -35.96
CA THR A 448 -27.92 9.41 -35.21
C THR A 448 -27.81 9.56 -33.69
N GLY A 449 -26.84 10.34 -33.19
CA GLY A 449 -26.51 10.47 -31.77
C GLY A 449 -25.68 9.31 -31.22
N GLN A 450 -25.17 8.40 -32.07
CA GLN A 450 -24.27 7.33 -31.63
C GLN A 450 -22.89 7.88 -31.28
N ILE A 451 -22.38 7.55 -30.09
CA ILE A 451 -21.07 8.00 -29.59
C ILE A 451 -20.16 6.79 -29.38
N ALA A 452 -19.00 6.79 -30.03
CA ALA A 452 -18.01 5.72 -29.96
C ALA A 452 -16.58 6.27 -29.76
N ILE A 453 -15.74 5.50 -29.07
CA ILE A 453 -14.32 5.81 -28.92
C ILE A 453 -13.55 4.92 -29.89
N GLN A 454 -12.65 5.51 -30.68
CA GLN A 454 -11.79 4.83 -31.65
C GLN A 454 -10.32 5.09 -31.31
N TYR A 455 -9.56 4.01 -31.17
CA TYR A 455 -8.11 4.05 -30.92
C TYR A 455 -7.38 4.08 -32.27
N LEU A 456 -6.42 4.99 -32.43
CA LEU A 456 -5.72 5.27 -33.69
C LEU A 456 -4.37 4.56 -33.79
#